data_AF-A0A925HZS3-F1
#
_entry.id   AF-A0A925HZS3-F1
#
_cell.length_a   1.000
_cell.length_b   1.000
_cell.length_c   1.000
_cell.angle_alpha   90.00
_cell.angle_beta   90.00
_cell.angle_gamma   90.00
#
_symmetry.space_group_name_H-M   'P 1'
#
loop_
_entity.id
_entity.type
_entity.pdbx_description
1 polymer ?
#
loop_
_entity_poly.entity_id
_entity_poly.type
_entity_poly.pdbx_seq_one_letter_code
_entity_poly.pdbx_strand_id
1 'polypeptide(L)'
;MRQSNCVRLHFGPYRTPRHHLGQEVKFAIRGTVTVYGVSKGRIPWPLCRAGIRPCLILCAGLVEAVRKESRVAVAHWWGVSQSTVKAWRRALGVPMFTPGSMKLRAPLYADPMRGKKIAAAKRGKARPPEVRAKIAAGHKRRHDEITLDRKSVK
;
A
#
# COMPACT_ATOMS: atom_id res chain seq x y z
N MET A 1 13.09 15.14 12.32
CA MET A 1 12.75 13.96 13.16
C MET A 1 11.41 13.33 12.73
N ARG A 2 11.32 12.74 11.52
CA ARG A 2 10.06 12.24 10.89
C ARG A 2 10.05 10.73 10.59
N GLN A 3 11.11 10.00 10.92
CA GLN A 3 11.27 8.59 10.56
C GLN A 3 10.71 7.61 11.60
N SER A 4 10.51 8.04 12.85
CA SER A 4 10.12 7.13 13.95
C SER A 4 8.76 6.46 13.74
N ASN A 5 7.79 7.18 13.17
CA ASN A 5 6.46 6.62 12.91
C ASN A 5 6.38 5.76 11.64
N CYS A 6 7.27 5.94 10.65
CA CYS A 6 7.20 5.18 9.40
C CYS A 6 7.71 3.75 9.50
N VAL A 7 8.55 3.49 10.51
CA VAL A 7 9.10 2.17 10.81
C VAL A 7 8.33 1.43 11.90
N ARG A 8 7.32 2.05 12.54
CA ARG A 8 6.54 1.40 13.60
C ARG A 8 5.72 0.24 13.05
N LEU A 9 5.75 -0.90 13.75
CA LEU A 9 4.86 -2.04 13.49
C LEU A 9 3.52 -1.78 14.18
N HIS A 10 2.42 -2.04 13.48
CA HIS A 10 1.07 -1.67 13.93
C HIS A 10 0.17 -2.87 14.25
N PHE A 11 0.52 -4.08 13.81
CA PHE A 11 -0.36 -5.25 13.84
C PHE A 11 0.22 -6.43 14.61
N GLY A 12 1.42 -6.34 15.16
CA GLY A 12 1.86 -7.31 16.15
C GLY A 12 3.29 -7.14 16.61
N PRO A 13 3.65 -7.77 17.74
CA PRO A 13 5.00 -8.27 17.92
C PRO A 13 5.20 -9.45 16.97
N TYR A 14 6.14 -9.34 16.05
CA TYR A 14 6.54 -10.46 15.19
C TYR A 14 7.69 -11.19 15.85
N ARG A 15 7.51 -12.49 16.13
CA ARG A 15 8.55 -13.32 16.74
C ARG A 15 9.22 -14.18 15.69
N THR A 16 10.54 -14.30 15.82
CA THR A 16 11.33 -15.25 15.04
C THR A 16 10.81 -16.67 15.28
N PRO A 17 10.47 -17.43 14.24
CA PRO A 17 10.03 -18.81 14.41
C PRO A 17 11.19 -19.64 14.96
N ARG A 18 10.89 -20.65 15.78
CA ARG A 18 11.87 -21.67 16.17
C ARG A 18 12.30 -22.42 14.91
N HIS A 19 13.61 -22.53 14.71
CA HIS A 19 14.18 -23.21 13.56
C HIS A 19 15.55 -23.80 13.90
N HIS A 20 15.94 -24.83 13.15
CA HIS A 20 17.25 -25.44 13.22
C HIS A 20 17.96 -25.29 11.87
N LEU A 21 19.30 -25.24 11.88
CA LEU A 21 20.08 -25.30 10.64
C LEU A 21 19.85 -26.66 9.96
N GLY A 22 19.71 -26.65 8.64
CA GLY A 22 19.38 -27.88 7.89
C GLY A 22 17.89 -28.24 7.89
N GLN A 23 17.05 -27.56 8.68
CA GLN A 23 15.61 -27.82 8.70
C GLN A 23 14.96 -27.39 7.37
N GLU A 24 14.07 -28.23 6.84
CA GLU A 24 13.22 -27.86 5.71
C GLU A 24 12.01 -27.05 6.17
N VAL A 25 11.82 -25.88 5.55
CA VAL A 25 10.73 -24.95 5.85
C VAL A 25 10.05 -24.52 4.55
N LYS A 26 8.73 -24.41 4.57
CA LYS A 26 7.97 -23.91 3.42
C LYS A 26 8.17 -22.41 3.22
N PHE A 27 8.78 -22.05 2.11
CA PHE A 27 8.92 -20.69 1.58
C PHE A 27 7.68 -20.33 0.75
N ALA A 28 6.94 -19.30 1.16
CA ALA A 28 5.66 -18.96 0.54
C ALA A 28 5.72 -18.68 -0.98
N ILE A 29 6.88 -18.33 -1.55
CA ILE A 29 7.04 -18.04 -2.99
C ILE A 29 7.73 -19.18 -3.78
N ARG A 30 8.58 -20.00 -3.14
CA ARG A 30 9.53 -20.92 -3.82
C ARG A 30 9.34 -22.38 -3.42
N GLY A 31 8.40 -22.69 -2.54
CA GLY A 31 8.19 -24.06 -2.05
C GLY A 31 9.10 -24.40 -0.87
N THR A 32 9.51 -25.65 -0.74
CA THR A 32 10.32 -26.11 0.41
C THR A 32 11.78 -25.68 0.25
N VAL A 33 12.35 -25.09 1.29
CA VAL A 33 13.76 -24.66 1.31
C VAL A 33 14.42 -25.04 2.63
N THR A 34 15.72 -25.30 2.57
CA THR A 34 16.54 -25.59 3.76
C THR A 34 16.98 -24.31 4.45
N VAL A 35 16.88 -24.29 5.78
CA VAL A 35 17.40 -23.21 6.62
C VAL A 35 18.92 -23.27 6.63
N TYR A 36 19.55 -22.22 6.11
CA TYR A 36 21.00 -22.07 6.00
C TYR A 36 21.61 -21.24 7.14
N GLY A 37 20.85 -20.29 7.69
CA GLY A 37 21.36 -19.37 8.71
C GLY A 37 20.30 -18.41 9.20
N VAL A 38 20.71 -17.33 9.88
CA VAL A 38 19.80 -16.32 10.43
C VAL A 38 20.23 -14.93 9.98
N SER A 39 19.27 -14.08 9.63
CA SER A 39 19.52 -12.69 9.26
C SER A 39 19.94 -11.85 10.47
N LYS A 40 20.77 -10.84 10.22
CA LYS A 40 21.19 -9.84 11.22
C LYS A 40 20.19 -8.67 11.33
N GLY A 41 18.93 -8.89 10.96
CA GLY A 41 17.87 -7.88 11.12
C GLY A 41 17.57 -7.62 12.60
N ARG A 42 16.88 -6.52 12.90
CA ARG A 42 16.39 -6.23 14.27
C ARG A 42 15.47 -7.34 14.79
N ILE A 43 14.71 -7.95 13.88
CA ILE A 43 14.01 -9.21 14.09
C ILE A 43 14.81 -10.26 13.30
N PRO A 44 15.61 -11.11 13.96
CA PRO A 44 16.35 -12.17 13.30
C PRO A 44 15.40 -13.09 12.57
N TRP A 45 15.76 -13.56 11.37
CA TRP A 45 14.87 -14.42 10.60
C TRP A 45 15.64 -15.49 9.83
N PRO A 46 15.12 -16.71 9.72
CA PRO A 46 15.80 -17.77 8.99
C PRO A 46 16.09 -17.39 7.54
N LEU A 47 17.27 -17.79 7.08
CA LEU A 47 17.80 -17.57 5.74
C LEU A 47 17.83 -18.87 4.94
N CYS A 48 17.67 -18.75 3.64
CA CYS A 48 17.82 -19.81 2.64
C CYS A 48 18.96 -19.45 1.67
N ARG A 49 19.59 -20.44 1.06
CA ARG A 49 20.39 -20.21 -0.15
C ARG A 49 19.47 -20.10 -1.36
N ALA A 50 19.50 -18.96 -2.04
CA ALA A 50 18.76 -18.71 -3.28
C ALA A 50 19.68 -18.09 -4.31
N GLY A 51 20.43 -18.93 -5.02
CA GLY A 51 21.48 -18.47 -5.92
C GLY A 51 22.67 -17.92 -5.15
N ILE A 52 23.28 -16.84 -5.66
CA ILE A 52 24.56 -16.31 -5.16
C ILE A 52 24.44 -15.68 -3.77
N ARG A 53 23.30 -15.04 -3.45
CA ARG A 53 23.08 -14.39 -2.15
C ARG A 53 22.00 -15.09 -1.33
N PRO A 54 22.16 -15.16 -0.01
CA PRO A 54 21.12 -15.72 0.85
C PRO A 54 19.86 -14.85 0.85
N CYS A 55 18.70 -15.51 0.96
CA CYS A 55 17.36 -14.92 1.05
C CYS A 55 16.77 -15.09 2.43
N LEU A 56 15.90 -14.19 2.87
CA LEU A 56 15.06 -14.46 4.05
C LEU A 56 13.92 -15.40 3.68
N ILE A 57 13.71 -16.41 4.53
CA ILE A 57 12.61 -17.37 4.41
C ILE A 57 11.28 -16.71 4.73
N LEU A 58 10.42 -16.54 3.73
CA LEU A 58 9.07 -16.02 3.89
C LEU A 58 8.15 -17.09 4.49
N CYS A 59 8.25 -17.28 5.80
CA CYS A 59 7.38 -18.16 6.59
C CYS A 59 6.68 -17.39 7.71
N ALA A 60 5.62 -18.00 8.28
CA ALA A 60 4.94 -17.57 9.50
C ALA A 60 4.72 -16.03 9.60
N GLY A 61 5.18 -15.41 10.69
CA GLY A 61 4.95 -14.01 11.00
C GLY A 61 5.49 -13.02 9.97
N LEU A 62 6.52 -13.37 9.20
CA LEU A 62 7.03 -12.47 8.14
C LEU A 62 6.05 -12.37 6.97
N VAL A 63 5.36 -13.44 6.60
CA VAL A 63 4.32 -13.40 5.56
C VAL A 63 3.17 -12.49 6.01
N GLU A 64 2.76 -12.61 7.27
CA GLU A 64 1.75 -11.73 7.85
C GLU A 64 2.20 -10.27 7.88
N ALA A 65 3.44 -10.00 8.27
CA ALA A 65 4.00 -8.66 8.28
C ALA A 65 4.00 -8.05 6.87
N VAL A 66 4.42 -8.81 5.85
CA VAL A 66 4.42 -8.33 4.46
C VAL A 66 3.02 -7.96 3.97
N ARG A 67 1.99 -8.71 4.40
CA ARG A 67 0.57 -8.48 4.09
C ARG A 67 -0.05 -7.31 4.84
N LYS A 68 0.27 -7.13 6.12
CA LYS A 68 -0.41 -6.16 7.00
C LYS A 68 0.35 -4.85 7.16
N GLU A 69 1.68 -4.89 7.29
CA GLU A 69 2.50 -3.75 7.71
C GLU A 69 2.87 -2.81 6.55
N SER A 70 3.56 -1.70 6.85
CA SER A 70 4.11 -0.81 5.82
C SER A 70 5.39 -1.42 5.22
N ARG A 71 5.67 -1.13 3.94
CA ARG A 71 6.90 -1.60 3.26
C ARG A 71 8.18 -1.13 3.97
N VAL A 72 8.13 0.09 4.51
CA VAL A 72 9.25 0.73 5.20
C VAL A 72 9.51 0.07 6.55
N ALA A 73 8.45 -0.26 7.30
CA ALA A 73 8.56 -0.97 8.57
C ALA A 73 9.16 -2.36 8.37
N VAL A 74 8.62 -3.17 7.45
CA VAL A 74 9.15 -4.52 7.19
C VAL A 74 10.63 -4.48 6.79
N ALA A 75 11.01 -3.55 5.91
CA ALA A 75 12.40 -3.37 5.51
C ALA A 75 13.32 -3.06 6.70
N HIS A 76 12.89 -2.16 7.57
CA HIS A 76 13.66 -1.71 8.73
C HIS A 76 13.86 -2.79 9.80
N TRP A 77 12.82 -3.58 10.08
CA TRP A 77 12.86 -4.60 11.14
C TRP A 77 13.57 -5.88 10.69
N TRP A 78 13.35 -6.35 9.46
CA TRP A 78 13.98 -7.56 8.95
C TRP A 78 15.32 -7.30 8.23
N GLY A 79 15.76 -6.05 8.14
CA GLY A 79 17.06 -5.69 7.56
C GLY A 79 17.16 -5.93 6.06
N VAL A 80 16.06 -5.72 5.33
CA VAL A 80 15.99 -5.92 3.87
C VAL A 80 15.67 -4.61 3.14
N SER A 81 15.94 -4.56 1.83
CA SER A 81 15.58 -3.39 1.05
C SER A 81 14.06 -3.27 0.86
N GLN A 82 13.56 -2.04 0.73
CA GLN A 82 12.15 -1.81 0.39
C GLN A 82 11.79 -2.43 -0.97
N SER A 83 12.72 -2.48 -1.92
CA SER A 83 12.53 -3.10 -3.23
C SER A 83 12.31 -4.61 -3.11
N THR A 84 13.04 -5.27 -2.21
CA THR A 84 12.85 -6.68 -1.87
C THR A 84 11.44 -6.92 -1.33
N VAL A 85 10.98 -6.10 -0.38
CA VAL A 85 9.61 -6.21 0.16
C VAL A 85 8.55 -5.94 -0.92
N LYS A 86 8.79 -5.00 -1.85
CA LYS A 86 7.91 -4.76 -3.01
C LYS A 86 7.82 -6.01 -3.90
N ALA A 87 8.93 -6.67 -4.18
CA ALA A 87 8.95 -7.91 -4.95
C ALA A 87 8.17 -9.03 -4.23
N TRP A 88 8.37 -9.18 -2.92
CA TRP A 88 7.61 -10.15 -2.11
C TRP A 88 6.11 -9.89 -2.15
N ARG A 89 5.67 -8.64 -2.04
CA ARG A 89 4.25 -8.29 -2.15
C ARG A 89 3.66 -8.68 -3.50
N ARG A 90 4.36 -8.39 -4.59
CA ARG A 90 3.92 -8.78 -5.93
C ARG A 90 3.78 -10.29 -6.07
N ALA A 91 4.78 -11.04 -5.61
CA ALA A 91 4.76 -12.50 -5.66
C ALA A 91 3.65 -13.12 -4.78
N LEU A 92 3.30 -12.48 -3.66
CA LEU A 92 2.25 -12.93 -2.75
C LEU A 92 0.84 -12.39 -3.12
N GLY A 93 0.70 -11.64 -4.22
CA GLY A 93 -0.57 -11.02 -4.62
C GLY A 93 -1.05 -9.92 -3.67
N VAL A 94 -0.16 -9.34 -2.86
CA VAL A 94 -0.52 -8.30 -1.88
C VAL A 94 -0.74 -6.98 -2.62
N PRO A 95 -1.87 -6.28 -2.38
CA PRO A 95 -2.15 -5.00 -3.01
C PRO A 95 -1.10 -3.95 -2.64
N MET A 96 -0.99 -2.91 -3.49
CA MET A 96 -0.04 -1.81 -3.28
C MET A 96 -0.22 -1.14 -1.92
N PHE A 97 -1.47 -0.96 -1.49
CA PHE A 97 -1.82 -0.37 -0.21
C PHE A 97 -2.22 -1.46 0.79
N THR A 98 -1.38 -1.63 1.80
CA THR A 98 -1.67 -2.47 2.98
C THR A 98 -2.21 -1.61 4.12
N PRO A 99 -2.89 -2.19 5.12
CA PRO A 99 -3.38 -1.45 6.29
C PRO A 99 -2.30 -0.60 6.98
N GLY A 100 -1.06 -1.12 7.08
CA GLY A 100 0.08 -0.38 7.61
C GLY A 100 0.54 0.78 6.71
N SER A 101 0.52 0.60 5.38
CA SER A 101 0.78 1.70 4.45
C SER A 101 -0.30 2.80 4.54
N MET A 102 -1.56 2.42 4.77
CA MET A 102 -2.66 3.38 4.95
C MET A 102 -2.53 4.14 6.26
N LYS A 103 -2.26 3.46 7.38
CA LYS A 103 -1.99 4.12 8.68
C LYS A 103 -0.83 5.11 8.60
N LEU A 104 0.24 4.75 7.89
CA LEU A 104 1.37 5.66 7.66
C LEU A 104 0.97 6.89 6.83
N ARG A 105 0.06 6.74 5.87
CA ARG A 105 -0.37 7.83 5.00
C ARG A 105 -1.50 8.67 5.60
N ALA A 106 -2.28 8.15 6.55
CA ALA A 106 -3.42 8.86 7.12
C ALA A 106 -3.07 10.26 7.65
N PRO A 107 -1.96 10.48 8.40
CA PRO A 107 -1.54 11.81 8.82
C PRO A 107 -1.20 12.74 7.65
N LEU A 108 -0.66 12.20 6.54
CA LEU A 108 -0.35 13.00 5.34
C LEU A 108 -1.61 13.50 4.63
N TYR A 109 -2.72 12.80 4.77
CA TYR A 109 -4.01 13.19 4.19
C TYR A 109 -4.89 13.99 5.15
N ALA A 110 -4.64 13.89 6.46
CA ALA A 110 -5.34 14.67 7.48
C ALA A 110 -4.90 16.14 7.50
N ASP A 111 -3.75 16.49 6.90
CA ASP A 111 -3.26 17.86 6.78
C ASP A 111 -4.23 18.73 5.94
N PRO A 112 -4.93 19.71 6.55
CA PRO A 112 -5.88 20.57 5.85
C PRO A 112 -5.22 21.39 4.74
N MET A 113 -3.95 21.78 4.90
CA MET A 113 -3.22 22.55 3.88
C MET A 113 -2.97 21.73 2.63
N ARG A 114 -2.69 20.43 2.81
CA ARG A 114 -2.52 19.52 1.69
C ARG A 114 -3.84 19.24 0.98
N GLY A 115 -4.93 19.08 1.73
CA GLY A 115 -6.28 19.01 1.18
C GLY A 115 -6.63 20.24 0.32
N LYS A 116 -6.36 21.45 0.83
CA LYS A 116 -6.53 22.70 0.08
C LYS A 116 -5.68 22.75 -1.18
N LYS A 117 -4.42 22.32 -1.13
CA LYS A 117 -3.52 22.28 -2.31
C LYS A 117 -4.00 21.30 -3.37
N ILE A 118 -4.47 20.12 -2.96
CA ILE A 118 -5.07 19.12 -3.88
C ILE A 118 -6.35 19.67 -4.49
N ALA A 119 -7.23 20.30 -3.70
CA ALA A 119 -8.46 20.91 -4.18
C ALA A 119 -8.19 22.05 -5.17
N ALA A 120 -7.19 22.89 -4.90
CA ALA A 120 -6.75 23.96 -5.81
C ALA A 120 -6.20 23.38 -7.12
N ALA A 121 -5.35 22.35 -7.06
CA ALA A 121 -4.82 21.68 -8.26
C ALA A 121 -5.93 21.00 -9.09
N LYS A 122 -6.91 20.37 -8.44
CA LYS A 122 -8.08 19.75 -9.10
C LYS A 122 -9.03 20.76 -9.71
N ARG A 123 -9.08 22.00 -9.19
CA ARG A 123 -9.98 23.05 -9.70
C ARG A 123 -9.64 23.43 -11.15
N GLY A 124 -8.41 23.12 -11.59
CA GLY A 124 -7.97 23.34 -12.97
C GLY A 124 -8.06 24.80 -13.39
N LYS A 125 -7.94 25.07 -14.69
CA LYS A 125 -8.30 26.39 -15.25
C LYS A 125 -9.82 26.50 -15.28
N ALA A 126 -10.35 27.67 -14.95
CA ALA A 126 -11.77 27.94 -15.10
C ALA A 126 -12.17 27.71 -16.55
N ARG A 127 -13.30 27.01 -16.77
CA ARG A 127 -13.83 26.80 -18.12
C ARG A 127 -14.08 28.17 -18.78
N PRO A 128 -13.72 28.33 -20.07
CA PRO A 128 -14.03 29.55 -20.82
C PRO A 128 -15.50 29.93 -20.71
N PRO A 129 -15.83 31.23 -20.72
CA PRO A 129 -17.20 31.71 -20.54
C PRO A 129 -18.18 31.14 -21.58
N GLU A 130 -17.72 30.94 -22.82
CA GLU A 130 -18.49 30.31 -23.90
C GLU A 130 -18.92 28.86 -23.57
N VAL A 131 -18.02 28.07 -22.95
CA VAL A 131 -18.28 26.68 -22.58
C VAL A 131 -19.27 26.64 -21.41
N ARG A 132 -19.14 27.56 -20.46
CA ARG A 132 -20.09 27.71 -19.35
C ARG A 132 -21.48 28.09 -19.86
N ALA A 133 -21.56 29.01 -20.82
CA ALA A 133 -22.82 29.42 -21.45
C ALA A 133 -23.49 28.27 -22.21
N LYS A 134 -22.73 27.47 -22.98
CA LYS A 134 -23.26 26.28 -23.68
C LYS A 134 -23.82 25.23 -22.70
N ILE A 135 -23.11 24.97 -21.60
CA ILE A 135 -23.58 24.05 -20.54
C ILE A 135 -24.86 24.60 -19.89
N ALA A 136 -24.89 25.90 -19.55
CA ALA A 136 -26.06 26.54 -18.96
C ALA A 136 -27.28 26.50 -19.89
N ALA A 137 -27.09 26.79 -21.18
CA ALA A 137 -28.13 26.68 -22.20
C ALA A 137 -28.60 25.24 -22.40
N GLY A 138 -27.72 24.25 -22.26
CA GLY A 138 -28.08 22.83 -22.29
C GLY A 138 -28.88 22.40 -21.06
N HIS A 139 -28.54 22.90 -19.87
CA HIS A 139 -29.32 22.66 -18.65
C HIS A 139 -30.71 23.31 -18.72
N LYS A 140 -30.79 24.54 -19.23
CA LYS A 140 -32.05 25.25 -19.44
C LYS A 140 -32.96 24.52 -20.43
N ARG A 141 -32.42 24.09 -21.58
CA ARG A 141 -33.15 23.28 -22.57
C ARG A 141 -33.73 22.00 -21.98
N ARG A 142 -32.93 21.25 -21.21
CA ARG A 142 -33.41 20.04 -20.53
C ARG A 142 -34.50 20.34 -19.49
N HIS A 143 -34.38 21.43 -18.75
CA HIS A 143 -35.41 21.84 -17.79
C HIS A 143 -36.71 22.24 -18.49
N ASP A 144 -36.62 23.01 -19.57
CA ASP A 144 -37.77 23.47 -20.35
C ASP A 144 -38.48 22.30 -21.04
N GLU A 145 -37.73 21.31 -21.55
CA GLU A 145 -38.24 20.07 -22.16
C GLU A 145 -38.94 19.17 -21.12
N ILE A 146 -38.36 18.99 -19.93
CA ILE A 146 -39.00 18.28 -18.81
C ILE A 146 -40.27 19.01 -18.34
N THR A 147 -40.30 20.33 -18.43
CA THR A 147 -41.45 21.14 -18.03
C THR A 147 -42.58 21.10 -19.08
N LEU A 148 -42.23 20.99 -20.36
CA LEU A 148 -43.20 20.81 -21.46
C LEU A 148 -43.85 19.43 -21.42
N ASP A 149 -43.05 18.39 -21.22
CA ASP A 149 -43.52 16.99 -21.13
C ASP A 149 -44.51 16.80 -19.96
N ARG A 150 -44.24 17.44 -18.81
CA ARG A 150 -45.17 17.45 -17.66
C ARG A 150 -46.49 18.19 -17.89
N LYS A 151 -46.54 19.13 -18.83
CA LYS A 151 -47.76 19.86 -19.18
C LYS A 151 -48.59 19.15 -20.26
N SER A 152 -47.99 18.23 -21.02
CA SER A 152 -48.66 17.51 -22.10
C SER A 152 -49.41 16.25 -21.64
N VAL A 153 -49.29 15.85 -20.37
CA VAL A 153 -49.95 14.67 -19.75
C VAL A 153 -51.23 15.07 -18.96
N LYS A 154 -51.86 16.19 -19.30
CA LYS A 154 -53.18 16.60 -18.80
C LYS A 154 -54.12 16.82 -19.98
#